data_AF-A0A812SVG3-F1
#
_entry.id   AF-A0A812SVG3-F1
#
_cell.length_a   1.000
_cell.length_b   1.000
_cell.length_c   1.000
_cell.angle_alpha   90.00
_cell.angle_beta   90.00
_cell.angle_gamma   90.00
#
_symmetry.space_group_name_H-M   'P 1'
#
loop_
_entity.id
_entity.type
_entity.pdbx_description
1 polymer ?
#
loop_
_entity_poly.entity_id
_entity_poly.type
_entity_poly.pdbx_seq_one_letter_code
_entity_poly.pdbx_strand_id
1 'polypeptide(L)'
;MQPLSRGASADLKPGQEVFALGNPFGLEHSMSKGVISGVARSMEGTAGWPMSGIIQTDASINPGNSGGPLLNSEGSVVGVNTAILSTSGTFSGVGFALPIDTVQKNVASMIEEGYVTRPSIGVELAPDEVLAQLLLGVWGF
;
A
#
# COMPACT_ATOMS: atom_id res chain seq x y z
N MET A 1 10.89 18.54 16.96
CA MET A 1 10.55 17.71 15.77
C MET A 1 9.35 18.34 15.08
N GLN A 2 9.35 18.43 13.76
CA GLN A 2 8.22 18.97 12.98
C GLN A 2 7.50 17.80 12.28
N PRO A 3 6.23 17.52 12.62
CA PRO A 3 5.46 16.50 11.94
C PRO A 3 5.19 16.88 10.47
N LEU A 4 5.17 15.88 9.59
CA LEU A 4 4.70 16.06 8.22
C LEU A 4 3.19 16.32 8.18
N SER A 5 2.73 17.11 7.22
CA SER A 5 1.30 17.30 6.99
C SER A 5 0.66 15.98 6.56
N ARG A 6 -0.54 15.74 7.06
CA ARG A 6 -1.32 14.56 6.71
C ARG A 6 -2.16 14.88 5.48
N GLY A 7 -2.08 14.02 4.47
CA GLY A 7 -2.99 14.04 3.33
C GLY A 7 -4.16 13.07 3.56
N ALA A 8 -4.82 12.71 2.46
CA ALA A 8 -5.82 11.66 2.39
C ALA A 8 -5.44 10.68 1.29
N SER A 9 -5.73 9.39 1.50
CA SER A 9 -5.49 8.34 0.51
C SER A 9 -6.77 7.88 -0.21
N ALA A 10 -7.94 8.16 0.36
CA ALA A 10 -9.24 7.75 -0.17
C ALA A 10 -9.52 8.24 -1.60
N ASP A 11 -9.07 9.44 -1.94
CA ASP A 11 -9.36 10.10 -3.22
C ASP A 11 -8.18 10.09 -4.21
N LEU A 12 -7.17 9.25 -3.95
CA LEU A 12 -6.03 9.11 -4.85
C LEU A 12 -6.48 8.57 -6.20
N LYS A 13 -5.88 9.10 -7.26
CA LYS A 13 -6.18 8.74 -8.65
C LYS A 13 -4.89 8.39 -9.39
N PRO A 14 -4.92 7.37 -10.27
CA PRO A 14 -3.81 7.12 -11.17
C PRO A 14 -3.38 8.37 -11.93
N GLY A 15 -2.07 8.54 -12.11
CA GLY A 15 -1.45 9.69 -12.76
C GLY A 15 -1.10 10.86 -11.84
N GLN A 16 -1.57 10.88 -10.59
CA GLN A 16 -1.14 11.90 -9.62
C GLN A 16 0.33 11.73 -9.26
N GLU A 17 1.09 12.83 -9.24
CA GLU A 17 2.50 12.80 -8.85
C GLU A 17 2.66 12.44 -7.38
N VAL A 18 3.68 11.63 -7.10
CA VAL A 18 4.09 11.25 -5.75
C VAL A 18 5.60 11.23 -5.58
N PHE A 19 6.02 11.37 -4.34
CA PHE A 19 7.42 11.41 -3.93
C PHE A 19 7.64 10.41 -2.80
N ALA A 20 8.51 9.42 -3.01
CA ALA A 20 8.90 8.47 -1.98
C ALA A 20 10.21 8.92 -1.34
N LEU A 21 10.16 9.25 -0.04
CA LEU A 21 11.32 9.70 0.72
C LEU A 21 11.87 8.57 1.59
N GLY A 22 13.18 8.60 1.83
CA GLY A 22 13.85 7.64 2.68
C GLY A 22 15.31 7.95 2.93
N ASN A 23 16.01 6.99 3.50
CA ASN A 23 17.46 6.94 3.66
C ASN A 23 18.01 5.59 3.16
N PRO A 24 17.96 5.32 1.83
CA PRO A 24 18.60 4.16 1.25
C PRO A 24 20.12 4.24 1.44
N PHE A 25 20.69 3.14 1.95
CA PHE A 25 22.13 2.95 2.13
C PHE A 25 22.81 3.89 3.15
N GLY A 26 22.05 4.62 3.99
CA GLY A 26 22.62 5.47 5.03
C GLY A 26 23.24 6.78 4.52
N LEU A 27 23.07 7.08 3.23
CA LEU A 27 23.45 8.35 2.62
C LEU A 27 22.28 9.32 2.80
N GLU A 28 22.55 10.55 3.26
CA GLU A 28 21.54 11.56 3.59
C GLU A 28 20.32 11.56 2.65
N HIS A 29 19.12 11.52 3.25
CA HIS A 29 17.78 11.65 2.65
C HIS A 29 17.68 11.51 1.13
N SER A 30 17.26 10.33 0.64
CA SER A 30 16.90 10.17 -0.78
C SER A 30 15.43 10.52 -1.04
N MET A 31 15.18 10.89 -2.28
CA MET A 31 13.85 11.07 -2.82
C MET A 31 13.78 10.41 -4.21
N SER A 32 12.72 9.66 -4.47
CA SER A 32 12.32 9.24 -5.82
C SER A 32 10.97 9.87 -6.16
N LYS A 33 10.79 10.24 -7.43
CA LYS A 33 9.54 10.78 -7.97
C LYS A 33 8.91 9.73 -8.86
N GLY A 34 7.58 9.67 -8.84
CA GLY A 34 6.78 8.87 -9.75
C GLY A 34 5.34 9.36 -9.76
N VAL A 35 4.43 8.48 -10.14
CA VAL A 35 2.99 8.69 -10.11
C VAL A 35 2.29 7.56 -9.35
N ILE A 36 1.04 7.80 -8.96
CA ILE A 36 0.12 6.72 -8.64
C ILE A 36 -0.12 5.91 -9.92
N SER A 37 0.32 4.65 -9.94
CA SER A 37 0.04 3.73 -11.06
C SER A 37 -1.27 2.96 -10.83
N GLY A 38 -1.77 2.92 -9.60
CA GLY A 38 -3.00 2.24 -9.24
C GLY A 38 -3.37 2.42 -7.78
N VAL A 39 -4.65 2.27 -7.48
CA VAL A 39 -5.19 2.27 -6.11
C VAL A 39 -5.93 0.97 -5.86
N ALA A 40 -6.20 0.66 -4.59
CA ALA A 40 -6.94 -0.52 -4.18
C ALA A 40 -6.36 -1.84 -4.70
N ARG A 41 -5.03 -1.95 -4.77
CA ARG A 41 -4.35 -3.19 -5.17
C ARG A 41 -4.30 -4.18 -4.02
N SER A 42 -4.08 -5.43 -4.36
CA SER A 42 -3.80 -6.50 -3.40
C SER A 42 -2.50 -7.20 -3.77
N MET A 43 -1.70 -7.55 -2.76
CA MET A 43 -0.51 -8.38 -2.91
C MET A 43 -0.36 -9.31 -1.71
N GLU A 44 0.39 -10.40 -1.88
CA GLU A 44 0.81 -11.20 -0.72
C GLU A 44 1.77 -10.40 0.17
N GLY A 45 1.48 -10.35 1.46
CA GLY A 45 2.36 -9.76 2.46
C GLY A 45 3.43 -10.74 2.94
N THR A 46 4.47 -10.20 3.58
CA THR A 46 5.63 -10.96 4.07
C THR A 46 5.30 -11.98 5.17
N ALA A 47 4.15 -11.86 5.82
CA ALA A 47 3.68 -12.78 6.87
C ALA A 47 2.59 -13.76 6.39
N GLY A 48 2.44 -13.93 5.06
CA GLY A 48 1.39 -14.78 4.47
C GLY A 48 -0.02 -14.18 4.50
N TRP A 49 -0.16 -12.96 5.01
CA TRP A 49 -1.42 -12.22 5.00
C TRP A 49 -1.48 -11.29 3.79
N PRO A 50 -2.57 -11.30 3.00
CA PRO A 50 -2.70 -10.40 1.87
C PRO A 50 -2.77 -8.94 2.35
N MET A 51 -1.96 -8.08 1.76
CA MET A 51 -2.08 -6.63 1.89
C MET A 51 -3.05 -6.14 0.84
N SER A 52 -4.26 -5.80 1.26
CA SER A 52 -5.33 -5.29 0.38
C SER A 52 -5.46 -3.78 0.52
N GLY A 53 -5.95 -3.13 -0.54
CA GLY A 53 -6.19 -1.69 -0.55
C GLY A 53 -4.93 -0.86 -0.74
N ILE A 54 -3.80 -1.44 -1.15
CA ILE A 54 -2.51 -0.72 -1.22
C ILE A 54 -2.45 0.20 -2.45
N ILE A 55 -1.61 1.23 -2.32
CA ILE A 55 -1.28 2.17 -3.38
C ILE A 55 -0.16 1.55 -4.21
N GLN A 56 -0.28 1.59 -5.54
CA GLN A 56 0.78 1.24 -6.47
C GLN A 56 1.40 2.51 -7.05
N THR A 57 2.73 2.54 -7.16
CA THR A 57 3.49 3.65 -7.75
C THR A 57 4.68 3.14 -8.57
N ASP A 58 5.12 3.94 -9.53
CA ASP A 58 6.39 3.74 -10.25
C ASP A 58 7.54 4.58 -9.65
N ALA A 59 7.29 5.33 -8.58
CA ALA A 59 8.37 5.90 -7.78
C ALA A 59 9.23 4.75 -7.24
N SER A 60 10.55 4.88 -7.39
CA SER A 60 11.47 3.82 -6.96
C SER A 60 11.31 3.52 -5.47
N ILE A 61 10.90 2.30 -5.13
CA ILE A 61 10.84 1.78 -3.76
C ILE A 61 11.96 0.76 -3.59
N ASN A 62 12.83 0.96 -2.61
CA ASN A 62 14.02 0.14 -2.37
C ASN A 62 14.33 0.07 -0.87
N PRO A 63 15.17 -0.88 -0.42
CA PRO A 63 15.70 -0.88 0.93
C PRO A 63 16.21 0.51 1.35
N GLY A 64 15.62 1.02 2.42
CA GLY A 64 15.91 2.32 3.05
C GLY A 64 14.99 3.47 2.66
N ASN A 65 14.10 3.35 1.67
CA ASN A 65 12.88 4.17 1.64
C ASN A 65 11.62 3.43 2.09
N SER A 66 11.67 2.10 2.20
CA SER A 66 10.69 1.31 2.97
C SER A 66 10.55 1.85 4.40
N GLY A 67 9.31 2.02 4.85
CA GLY A 67 8.95 2.67 6.11
C GLY A 67 8.89 4.20 6.06
N GLY A 68 9.47 4.81 5.02
CA GLY A 68 9.38 6.25 4.77
C GLY A 68 8.04 6.68 4.16
N PRO A 69 7.78 8.00 4.10
CA PRO A 69 6.52 8.52 3.60
C PRO A 69 6.48 8.51 2.06
N LEU A 70 5.27 8.29 1.54
CA LEU A 70 4.87 8.64 0.18
C LEU A 70 4.10 9.96 0.25
N LEU A 71 4.59 11.00 -0.41
CA LEU A 71 4.01 12.34 -0.39
C LEU A 71 3.29 12.65 -1.70
N ASN A 72 2.19 13.41 -1.64
CA ASN A 72 1.59 14.03 -2.82
C ASN A 72 2.37 15.30 -3.22
N SER A 73 1.93 15.97 -4.30
CA SER A 73 2.50 17.23 -4.80
C SER A 73 2.44 18.41 -3.82
N GLU A 74 1.62 18.33 -2.77
CA GLU A 74 1.52 19.35 -1.72
C GLU A 74 2.48 19.07 -0.55
N GLY A 75 3.25 17.99 -0.62
CA GLY A 75 4.14 17.54 0.47
C GLY A 75 3.40 16.83 1.61
N SER A 76 2.12 16.50 1.43
CA SER A 76 1.31 15.80 2.42
C SER A 76 1.44 14.29 2.29
N VAL A 77 1.53 13.60 3.42
CA VAL A 77 1.67 12.14 3.47
C VAL A 77 0.38 11.48 3.00
N VAL A 78 0.48 10.66 1.95
CA VAL A 78 -0.63 9.87 1.39
C VAL A 78 -0.41 8.37 1.57
N GLY A 79 0.80 7.93 1.92
CA GLY A 79 1.06 6.54 2.27
C GLY A 79 2.40 6.30 2.94
N VAL A 80 2.68 5.03 3.24
CA VAL A 80 3.96 4.55 3.80
C VAL A 80 4.55 3.53 2.84
N ASN A 81 5.73 3.81 2.31
CA ASN A 81 6.45 2.94 1.38
C ASN A 81 6.68 1.57 2.01
N THR A 82 6.30 0.49 1.33
CA THR A 82 6.25 -0.84 1.97
C THR A 82 7.07 -1.88 1.20
N ALA A 83 6.73 -2.12 -0.06
CA ALA A 83 7.26 -3.27 -0.81
C ALA A 83 7.36 -2.98 -2.30
N ILE A 84 7.93 -3.93 -3.03
CA ILE A 84 7.98 -3.98 -4.49
C ILE A 84 7.38 -5.29 -4.98
N LEU A 85 6.86 -5.31 -6.20
CA LEU A 85 6.61 -6.57 -6.90
C LEU A 85 7.88 -6.95 -7.67
N SER A 86 8.65 -7.92 -7.18
CA SER A 86 9.89 -8.32 -7.84
C SER A 86 10.21 -9.79 -7.64
N THR A 87 10.63 -10.45 -8.74
CA THR A 87 11.18 -11.81 -8.71
C THR A 87 12.68 -11.82 -8.41
N SER A 88 13.39 -10.72 -8.66
CA SER A 88 14.83 -10.57 -8.44
C SER A 88 15.17 -9.89 -7.11
N GLY A 89 14.18 -9.37 -6.39
CA GLY A 89 14.36 -8.52 -5.22
C GLY A 89 14.82 -7.10 -5.53
N THR A 90 14.94 -6.74 -6.81
CA THR A 90 15.27 -5.37 -7.26
C THR A 90 14.03 -4.68 -7.80
N PHE A 91 13.93 -3.36 -7.59
CA PHE A 91 12.86 -2.56 -8.17
C PHE A 91 12.82 -2.68 -9.70
N SER A 92 11.63 -2.93 -10.24
CA SER A 92 11.38 -3.16 -11.68
C SER A 92 10.26 -2.28 -12.24
N GLY A 93 9.93 -1.17 -11.56
CA GLY A 93 8.88 -0.23 -11.98
C GLY A 93 7.55 -0.38 -11.22
N VAL A 94 7.45 -1.31 -10.27
CA VAL A 94 6.24 -1.53 -9.47
C VAL A 94 6.57 -1.52 -7.98
N GLY A 95 6.25 -0.40 -7.33
CA GLY A 95 6.33 -0.20 -5.89
C GLY A 95 4.95 -0.10 -5.24
N PHE A 96 4.90 -0.37 -3.93
CA PHE A 96 3.68 -0.31 -3.15
C PHE A 96 3.84 0.48 -1.85
N ALA A 97 2.77 1.16 -1.47
CA ALA A 97 2.64 1.87 -0.20
C ALA A 97 1.32 1.53 0.51
N LEU A 98 1.37 1.45 1.84
CA LEU A 98 0.18 1.39 2.67
C LEU A 98 -0.52 2.75 2.67
N PRO A 99 -1.84 2.83 2.45
CA PRO A 99 -2.57 4.10 2.47
C PRO A 99 -2.52 4.77 3.83
N ILE A 100 -2.36 6.10 3.87
CA ILE A 100 -2.25 6.84 5.13
C ILE A 100 -3.51 6.68 6.00
N ASP A 101 -4.70 6.56 5.39
CA ASP A 101 -5.96 6.40 6.13
C ASP A 101 -6.01 5.05 6.85
N THR A 102 -5.43 4.00 6.25
CA THR A 102 -5.29 2.67 6.88
C THR A 102 -4.26 2.71 8.01
N VAL A 103 -3.13 3.37 7.80
CA VAL A 103 -2.08 3.52 8.81
C VAL A 103 -2.62 4.27 10.03
N GLN A 104 -3.35 5.36 9.84
CA GLN A 104 -3.93 6.14 10.93
C GLN A 104 -4.86 5.33 11.82
N LYS A 105 -5.77 4.54 11.22
CA LYS A 105 -6.69 3.66 11.97
C LYS A 105 -5.92 2.67 12.84
N ASN A 106 -4.90 2.03 12.28
CA ASN A 106 -4.11 1.03 13.00
C ASN A 106 -3.24 1.66 14.09
N VAL A 107 -2.58 2.79 13.81
CA VAL A 107 -1.71 3.48 14.76
C VAL A 107 -2.50 3.99 15.97
N ALA A 108 -3.73 4.47 15.78
CA ALA A 108 -4.59 4.85 16.89
C ALA A 108 -4.81 3.68 17.87
N SER A 109 -5.24 2.52 17.37
CA SER A 109 -5.39 1.31 18.21
C SER A 109 -4.08 0.85 18.83
N MET A 110 -2.96 0.89 18.08
CA MET A 110 -1.65 0.50 18.63
C MET A 110 -1.18 1.41 19.77
N ILE A 111 -1.47 2.71 19.71
CA ILE A 111 -1.14 3.65 20.78
C ILE A 111 -2.03 3.43 22.00
N GLU A 112 -3.33 3.20 21.79
CA GLU A 112 -4.32 3.07 22.87
C GLU A 112 -4.27 1.70 23.56
N GLU A 113 -4.17 0.61 22.79
CA GLU A 113 -4.32 -0.77 23.26
C GLU A 113 -3.01 -1.56 23.21
N GLY A 114 -2.01 -1.11 22.45
CA GLY A 114 -0.76 -1.84 22.19
C GLY A 114 -0.85 -2.88 21.07
N TYR A 115 -2.04 -3.08 20.47
CA TYR A 115 -2.27 -4.03 19.38
C TYR A 115 -3.40 -3.56 18.46
N VAL A 116 -3.58 -4.23 17.32
CA VAL A 116 -4.71 -4.01 16.40
C VAL A 116 -5.59 -5.24 16.38
N THR A 117 -6.84 -5.11 16.82
CA THR A 117 -7.83 -6.20 16.72
C THR A 117 -8.43 -6.25 15.32
N ARG A 118 -8.34 -7.40 14.66
CA ARG A 118 -8.99 -7.66 13.35
C ARG A 118 -10.05 -8.75 13.52
N PRO A 119 -11.32 -8.40 13.75
CA PRO A 119 -12.39 -9.40 13.80
C PRO A 119 -12.52 -10.08 12.44
N SER A 120 -12.73 -11.39 12.46
CA SER A 120 -12.97 -12.20 11.27
C SER A 120 -14.21 -13.05 11.47
N ILE A 121 -14.94 -13.29 10.38
CA ILE A 121 -16.11 -14.18 10.35
C ILE A 121 -15.66 -15.65 10.20
N GLY A 122 -14.39 -15.90 9.84
CA GLY A 122 -13.86 -17.25 9.66
C GLY A 122 -14.29 -17.93 8.36
N VAL A 123 -14.58 -17.12 7.32
CA VAL A 123 -14.94 -17.60 5.98
C VAL A 123 -13.91 -17.14 4.96
N GLU A 124 -13.70 -17.95 3.93
CA GLU A 124 -12.87 -17.61 2.78
C GLU A 124 -13.78 -17.26 1.61
N LEU A 125 -13.51 -16.13 0.95
CA LEU A 125 -14.27 -15.73 -0.23
C LEU A 125 -13.77 -16.53 -1.43
N ALA A 126 -14.70 -17.15 -2.16
CA ALA A 126 -14.38 -17.82 -3.41
C ALA A 126 -13.92 -16.77 -4.45
N PRO A 127 -12.88 -17.06 -5.24
CA PRO A 127 -12.47 -16.21 -6.35
C PRO A 127 -13.64 -15.95 -7.33
N ASP A 128 -13.64 -14.79 -7.97
CA ASP A 128 -14.69 -14.38 -8.90
C ASP A 128 -14.91 -15.41 -10.03
N GLU A 129 -13.85 -16.11 -10.45
CA GLU A 129 -13.96 -17.16 -11.46
C GLU A 129 -14.80 -18.36 -10.98
N VAL A 130 -14.66 -18.74 -9.70
CA VAL A 130 -15.44 -19.83 -9.08
C VAL A 130 -16.89 -19.41 -8.94
N LEU A 131 -17.14 -18.16 -8.53
CA LEU A 131 -18.49 -17.61 -8.44
C LEU A 131 -19.18 -17.56 -9.81
N ALA A 132 -18.47 -17.13 -10.86
CA ALA A 132 -19.00 -17.09 -12.21
C ALA A 132 -19.39 -18.49 -12.73
N GLN A 133 -18.58 -19.52 -12.46
CA GLN A 133 -18.90 -20.90 -12.81
C GLN A 133 -20.14 -21.43 -12.07
N LEU A 134 -20.27 -21.12 -10.78
CA LEU A 134 -21.43 -21.50 -9.98
C LEU A 134 -22.71 -20.81 -10.48
N LEU A 135 -22.64 -19.53 -10.84
CA LEU A 135 -23.79 -18.80 -11.41
C LEU A 135 -24.18 -19.35 -12.78
N LEU A 136 -23.22 -19.65 -13.66
CA LEU A 136 -23.51 -20.26 -14.97
C LEU A 136 -24.09 -21.68 -14.86
N GLY A 137 -23.72 -22.44 -13.82
CA GLY A 137 -24.29 -23.76 -13.54
C GLY A 137 -25.71 -23.73 -12.98
N VAL A 138 -26.14 -22.63 -12.35
CA VAL A 138 -27.50 -22.47 -11.78
C VAL A 138 -28.51 -22.00 -12.83
N TRP A 139 -28.05 -21.34 -13.90
CA TRP A 139 -28.90 -20.86 -15.01
C TRP A 139 -28.71 -21.65 -16.31
N GLY A 140 -28.09 -22.83 -16.24
CA GLY A 140 -27.88 -23.73 -17.39
C GLY A 140 -29.06 -24.67 -17.64
N PHE A 141 -30.20 -24.14 -18.08
CA PHE A 141 -31.23 -24.82 -18.88
C PHE A 141 -31.84 -23.83 -19.87
#